data_AF-A0A507EM95-F1
#
_entry.id   AF-A0A507EM95-F1
#
_cell.length_a   1.000
_cell.length_b   1.000
_cell.length_c   1.000
_cell.angle_alpha   90.00
_cell.angle_beta   90.00
_cell.angle_gamma   90.00
#
_symmetry.space_group_name_H-M   'P 1'
#
loop_
_entity.id
_entity.type
_entity.pdbx_description
1 polymer ?
#
loop_
_entity_poly.entity_id
_entity_poly.type
_entity_poly.pdbx_seq_one_letter_code
_entity_poly.pdbx_strand_id
1 'polypeptide(L)'
;MSGAGKKGGKFNKTKRGGPRHFTDSDTIDKSVQEIERMRIVAESGSDSDSGSDSDTAAQPIYRNTERAVVNIGKVEELKEDESEFQTANSNRAAPKNMKASDLSASTGAAPLSRREREALEVERKKAAYWKATLEGKTDAAKNQEMLNQVLEKPL
;
A
#
# COMPACT_ATOMS: atom_id res chain seq x y z
N MET A 1 74.91 -3.70 -11.74
CA MET A 1 73.95 -2.90 -12.52
C MET A 1 72.86 -3.80 -13.03
N SER A 2 71.61 -3.61 -12.61
CA SER A 2 70.37 -3.80 -13.41
C SER A 2 69.17 -3.81 -12.46
N GLY A 3 68.36 -2.75 -12.54
CA GLY A 3 67.04 -2.71 -11.93
C GLY A 3 66.00 -3.31 -12.87
N ALA A 4 64.96 -3.91 -12.29
CA ALA A 4 63.64 -4.14 -12.88
C ALA A 4 62.76 -4.54 -11.69
N GLY A 5 61.72 -3.83 -11.27
CA GLY A 5 60.72 -3.06 -11.99
C GLY A 5 59.39 -3.49 -11.36
N LYS A 6 58.90 -2.70 -10.39
CA LYS A 6 57.58 -2.93 -9.74
C LYS A 6 56.48 -2.82 -10.80
N LYS A 7 56.05 -3.95 -11.39
CA LYS A 7 54.88 -4.01 -12.27
C LYS A 7 53.65 -4.29 -11.42
N GLY A 8 52.71 -3.34 -11.45
CA GLY A 8 51.59 -3.27 -10.51
C GLY A 8 50.47 -4.28 -10.74
N GLY A 9 49.71 -4.54 -9.69
CA GLY A 9 48.41 -5.21 -9.74
C GLY A 9 47.31 -4.23 -9.34
N LYS A 10 46.63 -3.64 -10.32
CA LYS A 10 45.47 -2.74 -10.13
C LYS A 10 44.18 -3.54 -9.86
N PHE A 11 44.20 -4.50 -8.93
CA PHE A 11 43.08 -5.44 -8.74
C PHE A 11 42.17 -5.13 -7.53
N ASN A 12 42.47 -4.10 -6.74
CA ASN A 12 41.61 -3.68 -5.61
C ASN A 12 40.71 -2.49 -5.95
N LYS A 13 40.17 -2.43 -7.17
CA LYS A 13 39.13 -1.44 -7.47
C LYS A 13 37.82 -1.97 -6.89
N THR A 14 37.28 -1.27 -5.90
CA THR A 14 35.90 -1.46 -5.43
C THR A 14 34.99 -1.42 -6.65
N LYS A 15 34.24 -2.50 -6.92
CA LYS A 15 33.21 -2.49 -7.97
C LYS A 15 32.16 -1.47 -7.55
N ARG A 16 32.31 -0.23 -8.03
CA ARG A 16 31.25 0.77 -7.92
C ARG A 16 30.08 0.22 -8.73
N GLY A 17 28.94 0.04 -8.09
CA GLY A 17 27.73 -0.50 -8.72
C GLY A 17 27.50 0.20 -10.06
N GLY A 18 27.05 -0.58 -11.04
CA GLY A 18 26.78 -0.10 -12.39
C GLY A 18 25.79 1.09 -12.41
N PRO A 19 25.62 1.73 -13.57
CA PRO A 19 24.66 2.81 -13.72
C PRO A 19 23.29 2.37 -13.20
N ARG A 20 22.68 3.19 -12.34
CA ARG A 20 21.31 2.96 -11.87
C ARG A 20 20.37 3.35 -13.00
N HIS A 21 19.50 2.44 -13.40
CA HIS A 21 18.40 2.75 -14.31
C HIS A 21 17.20 3.20 -13.48
N PHE A 22 16.63 4.34 -13.86
CA PHE A 22 15.35 4.80 -13.33
C PHE A 22 14.26 4.35 -14.30
N THR A 23 13.09 4.05 -13.77
CA THR A 23 11.89 3.78 -14.57
C THR A 23 11.38 5.07 -15.18
N ASP A 24 11.05 5.05 -16.48
CA ASP A 24 10.47 6.20 -17.19
C ASP A 24 9.06 6.50 -16.66
N SER A 25 8.64 7.77 -16.70
CA SER A 25 7.30 8.19 -16.25
C SER A 25 6.18 7.37 -16.88
N ASP A 26 6.31 7.10 -18.18
CA ASP A 26 5.30 6.39 -18.96
C ASP A 26 5.13 4.94 -18.50
N THR A 27 6.20 4.33 -17.98
CA THR A 27 6.14 2.96 -17.41
C THR A 27 5.42 2.95 -16.08
N ILE A 28 5.59 4.01 -15.28
CA ILE A 28 4.91 4.18 -14.01
C ILE A 28 3.42 4.38 -14.26
N ASP A 29 3.04 5.27 -15.18
CA ASP A 29 1.63 5.56 -15.48
C ASP A 29 0.88 4.33 -16.01
N LYS A 30 1.53 3.53 -16.88
CA LYS A 30 0.97 2.25 -17.35
C LYS A 30 0.75 1.28 -16.21
N SER A 31 1.72 1.15 -15.30
CA SER A 31 1.59 0.25 -14.14
C SER A 31 0.45 0.66 -13.20
N VAL A 32 0.24 1.97 -13.00
CA VAL A 32 -0.85 2.50 -12.18
C VAL A 32 -2.20 2.19 -12.82
N GLN A 33 -2.34 2.43 -14.13
CA GLN A 33 -3.57 2.11 -14.87
C GLN A 33 -3.88 0.61 -14.85
N GLU A 34 -2.86 -0.24 -14.94
CA GLU A 34 -3.04 -1.69 -14.89
C GLU A 34 -3.51 -2.16 -13.51
N ILE A 35 -2.91 -1.64 -12.44
CA ILE A 35 -3.36 -1.91 -11.06
C ILE A 35 -4.80 -1.45 -10.85
N GLU A 36 -5.18 -0.28 -11.37
CA GLU A 36 -6.53 0.24 -11.25
C GLU A 36 -7.55 -0.61 -12.02
N ARG A 37 -7.20 -1.08 -13.24
CA ARG A 37 -8.03 -2.02 -14.00
C ARG A 37 -8.22 -3.34 -13.25
N MET A 38 -7.13 -3.93 -12.72
CA MET A 38 -7.21 -5.16 -11.93
C MET A 38 -8.10 -5.00 -10.70
N ARG A 39 -8.02 -3.84 -10.04
CA ARG A 39 -8.88 -3.53 -8.89
C ARG A 39 -10.36 -3.46 -9.28
N ILE A 40 -10.68 -2.77 -10.37
CA ILE A 40 -12.07 -2.67 -10.86
C ILE A 40 -12.60 -4.04 -11.26
N VAL A 41 -11.79 -4.88 -11.91
CA VAL A 41 -12.18 -6.25 -12.28
C VAL A 41 -12.43 -7.09 -11.02
N ALA A 42 -11.54 -7.03 -10.03
CA ALA A 42 -11.69 -7.74 -8.77
C ALA A 42 -12.91 -7.27 -7.95
N GLU A 43 -13.22 -5.97 -7.96
CA GLU A 43 -14.39 -5.40 -7.26
C GLU A 43 -15.70 -5.64 -8.02
N SER A 44 -15.69 -5.74 -9.34
CA SER A 44 -16.90 -5.92 -10.17
C SER A 44 -17.33 -7.37 -10.35
N GLY A 45 -16.52 -8.35 -9.93
CA GLY A 45 -16.85 -9.79 -10.03
C GLY A 45 -17.14 -10.25 -11.46
N SER A 46 -16.70 -9.50 -12.46
CA SER A 46 -16.92 -9.77 -13.87
C SER A 46 -15.83 -10.69 -14.39
N ASP A 47 -16.12 -12.00 -14.43
CA ASP A 47 -15.39 -13.01 -15.20
C ASP A 47 -15.53 -12.72 -16.71
N SER A 48 -14.92 -11.63 -17.18
CA SER A 48 -14.80 -11.34 -18.60
C SER A 48 -13.42 -11.78 -19.06
N ASP A 49 -13.36 -13.05 -19.43
CA ASP A 49 -12.26 -13.73 -20.11
C ASP A 49 -12.08 -13.08 -21.49
N SER A 50 -11.34 -11.97 -21.55
CA SER A 50 -10.96 -11.33 -22.81
C SER A 50 -9.51 -11.64 -23.10
N GLY A 51 -9.32 -12.79 -23.76
CA GLY A 51 -8.04 -13.26 -24.26
C GLY A 51 -7.39 -12.25 -25.19
N SER A 52 -6.15 -11.90 -24.86
CA SER A 52 -5.21 -11.30 -25.79
C SER A 52 -4.10 -12.31 -26.03
N ASP A 53 -4.09 -12.90 -27.22
CA ASP A 53 -3.03 -13.76 -27.74
C ASP A 53 -1.66 -13.11 -27.49
N SER A 54 -0.83 -13.80 -26.74
CA SER A 54 0.61 -13.58 -26.73
C SER A 54 1.28 -14.94 -26.68
N ASP A 55 1.80 -15.35 -27.85
CA ASP A 55 2.62 -16.54 -28.04
C ASP A 55 3.76 -16.59 -27.01
N THR A 56 3.61 -17.38 -25.95
CA THR A 56 4.77 -17.84 -25.17
C THR A 56 4.48 -19.22 -24.59
N ALA A 57 5.17 -20.20 -25.17
CA ALA A 57 5.21 -21.63 -24.84
C ALA A 57 4.79 -21.99 -23.38
N ALA A 58 3.57 -22.52 -23.25
CA ALA A 58 3.06 -23.10 -22.02
C ALA A 58 3.73 -24.46 -21.73
N GLN A 59 4.52 -24.52 -20.67
CA GLN A 59 4.90 -25.77 -20.01
C GLN A 59 3.67 -26.39 -19.32
N PRO A 60 3.41 -27.70 -19.42
CA PRO A 60 2.24 -28.30 -18.81
C PRO A 60 2.39 -28.38 -17.28
N ILE A 61 1.56 -27.63 -16.56
CA ILE A 61 1.36 -27.82 -15.12
C ILE A 61 0.43 -29.03 -14.95
N TYR A 62 0.99 -30.13 -14.44
CA TYR A 62 0.24 -31.33 -14.05
C TYR A 62 -0.80 -30.97 -12.97
N ARG A 63 -2.07 -30.86 -13.36
CA ARG A 63 -3.21 -30.81 -12.45
C ARG A 63 -3.48 -32.22 -11.93
N ASN A 64 -2.95 -32.54 -10.76
CA ASN A 64 -3.35 -33.73 -10.01
C ASN A 64 -4.70 -33.46 -9.34
N THR A 65 -5.80 -33.85 -9.98
CA THR A 65 -7.14 -33.85 -9.40
C THR A 65 -7.49 -35.27 -8.96
N GLU A 66 -7.06 -35.65 -7.76
CA GLU A 66 -7.65 -36.80 -7.07
C GLU A 66 -8.64 -36.30 -6.03
N ARG A 67 -9.87 -36.80 -6.19
CA ARG A 67 -11.11 -36.43 -5.51
C ARG A 67 -10.99 -36.59 -4.00
N ALA A 68 -11.20 -35.52 -3.26
CA ALA A 68 -11.55 -35.61 -1.84
C ALA A 68 -13.03 -35.99 -1.71
N VAL A 69 -13.30 -37.27 -1.43
CA VAL A 69 -14.62 -37.74 -0.99
C VAL A 69 -14.84 -37.19 0.42
N VAL A 70 -15.82 -36.31 0.56
CA VAL A 70 -16.21 -35.75 1.87
C VAL A 70 -17.02 -36.81 2.62
N ASN A 71 -16.36 -37.53 3.53
CA ASN A 71 -17.06 -38.33 4.55
C ASN A 71 -17.42 -37.41 5.72
N ILE A 72 -18.66 -36.95 5.71
CA ILE A 72 -19.29 -36.24 6.82
C ILE A 72 -19.62 -37.27 7.91
N GLY A 73 -18.96 -37.15 9.05
CA GLY A 73 -19.44 -37.68 10.33
C GLY A 73 -18.51 -38.68 11.00
N LYS A 74 -17.84 -38.24 12.07
CA LYS A 74 -18.00 -38.76 13.43
C LYS A 74 -17.17 -37.90 14.40
N VAL A 75 -17.85 -37.32 15.38
CA VAL A 75 -17.25 -36.57 16.50
C VAL A 75 -16.59 -37.58 17.43
N GLU A 76 -15.26 -37.62 17.46
CA GLU A 76 -14.52 -38.19 18.58
C GLU A 76 -13.40 -37.22 18.97
N GLU A 77 -13.43 -36.89 20.26
CA GLU A 77 -12.60 -35.96 21.01
C GLU A 77 -11.13 -36.40 20.97
N LEU A 78 -10.32 -35.73 20.14
CA LEU A 78 -8.87 -35.93 20.10
C LEU A 78 -8.21 -34.77 20.84
N LYS A 79 -7.50 -35.10 21.92
CA LYS A 79 -6.68 -34.19 22.70
C LYS A 79 -5.63 -33.55 21.80
N GLU A 80 -5.66 -32.22 21.74
CA GLU A 80 -4.71 -31.38 21.02
C GLU A 80 -3.38 -31.35 21.80
N ASP A 81 -2.46 -32.26 21.47
CA ASP A 81 -1.05 -32.03 21.74
C ASP A 81 -0.52 -31.10 20.64
N GLU A 82 -0.67 -29.79 20.86
CA GLU A 82 -0.08 -28.76 20.00
C GLU A 82 1.44 -28.75 20.14
N SER A 83 2.13 -29.61 19.39
CA SER A 83 3.52 -29.36 19.03
C SER A 83 3.55 -28.27 17.96
N GLU A 84 3.41 -27.01 18.37
CA GLU A 84 3.75 -25.85 17.56
C GLU A 84 5.22 -25.95 17.15
N PHE A 85 5.50 -26.43 15.94
CA PHE A 85 6.80 -26.25 15.32
C PHE A 85 6.96 -24.77 14.95
N GLN A 86 7.32 -23.95 15.95
CA GLN A 86 7.68 -22.56 15.74
C GLN A 86 8.94 -22.51 14.87
N THR A 87 8.74 -22.24 13.58
CA THR A 87 9.81 -21.87 12.65
C THR A 87 10.30 -20.46 13.03
N ALA A 88 11.06 -20.38 14.11
CA ALA A 88 11.68 -19.15 14.56
C ALA A 88 12.74 -18.72 13.53
N ASN A 89 12.43 -17.68 12.75
CA ASN A 89 13.38 -17.06 11.85
C ASN A 89 14.54 -16.48 12.67
N SER A 90 15.71 -17.13 12.63
CA SER A 90 16.92 -16.72 13.35
C SER A 90 17.41 -15.31 12.99
N ASN A 91 17.02 -14.79 11.82
CA ASN A 91 17.33 -13.42 11.40
C ASN A 91 16.34 -12.38 11.91
N ARG A 92 15.28 -12.78 12.62
CA ARG A 92 14.33 -11.85 13.21
C ARG A 92 14.98 -11.22 14.44
N ALA A 93 15.37 -9.95 14.30
CA ALA A 93 15.88 -9.17 15.44
C ALA A 93 14.86 -9.20 16.58
N ALA A 94 15.27 -9.70 17.75
CA ALA A 94 14.42 -9.71 18.93
C ALA A 94 14.05 -8.27 19.33
N PRO A 95 12.79 -8.02 19.73
CA PRO A 95 12.40 -6.69 20.20
C PRO A 95 13.22 -6.33 21.43
N LYS A 96 13.89 -5.17 21.39
CA LYS A 96 14.61 -4.63 22.55
C LYS A 96 13.58 -3.98 23.48
N ASN A 97 13.60 -4.35 24.75
CA ASN A 97 12.78 -3.71 25.77
C ASN A 97 13.24 -2.26 25.97
N MET A 98 12.48 -1.30 25.44
CA MET A 98 12.73 0.13 25.65
C MET A 98 12.01 0.61 26.92
N LYS A 99 12.65 1.49 27.69
CA LYS A 99 12.05 2.10 28.88
C LYS A 99 10.97 3.10 28.45
N ALA A 100 9.88 3.21 29.22
CA ALA A 100 8.79 4.15 28.94
C ALA A 100 9.25 5.62 28.81
N SER A 101 10.32 5.99 29.53
CA SER A 101 10.96 7.31 29.42
C SER A 101 11.53 7.60 28.03
N ASP A 102 12.00 6.58 27.30
CA ASP A 102 12.61 6.74 25.97
C ASP A 102 11.56 6.87 24.87
N LEU A 103 10.34 6.39 25.11
CA LEU A 103 9.19 6.58 24.20
C LEU A 103 8.67 8.02 24.23
N SER A 104 8.88 8.74 25.35
CA SER A 104 8.49 10.14 25.50
C SER A 104 9.41 11.11 24.74
N ALA A 105 10.68 10.74 24.54
CA ALA A 105 11.64 11.59 23.84
C ALA A 105 11.40 11.63 22.32
N SER A 106 10.71 10.62 21.75
CA SER A 106 10.29 10.60 20.35
C SER A 106 8.87 11.13 20.13
N THR A 107 8.20 11.65 21.18
CA THR A 107 6.85 12.23 21.09
C THR A 107 6.87 13.70 20.64
N GLY A 108 8.00 14.19 20.13
CA GLY A 108 7.95 15.27 19.15
C GLY A 108 7.30 14.69 17.91
N ALA A 109 6.01 15.01 17.70
CA ALA A 109 5.23 14.55 16.56
C ALA A 109 6.12 14.51 15.32
N ALA A 110 6.29 13.31 14.75
CA ALA A 110 7.06 13.14 13.52
C ALA A 110 6.60 14.23 12.55
N PRO A 111 7.52 14.99 11.92
CA PRO A 111 7.14 16.07 11.05
C PRO A 111 6.18 15.49 10.00
N LEU A 112 4.92 15.92 10.06
CA LEU A 112 3.84 15.37 9.24
C LEU A 112 4.33 15.31 7.80
N SER A 113 4.16 14.12 7.20
CA SER A 113 4.52 13.90 5.81
C SER A 113 3.83 14.96 4.96
N ARG A 114 4.44 15.37 3.84
CA ARG A 114 3.86 16.39 2.94
C ARG A 114 2.39 16.07 2.62
N ARG A 115 2.07 14.79 2.42
CA ARG A 115 0.71 14.29 2.17
C ARG A 115 -0.24 14.51 3.35
N GLU A 116 0.23 14.30 4.58
CA GLU A 116 -0.57 14.49 5.79
C GLU A 116 -0.82 15.98 6.05
N ARG A 117 0.16 16.84 5.75
CA ARG A 117 -0.01 18.30 5.86
C ARG A 117 -1.06 18.83 4.88
N GLU A 118 -0.98 18.41 3.62
CA GLU A 118 -1.95 18.82 2.59
C GLU A 118 -3.36 18.27 2.92
N ALA A 119 -3.48 17.04 3.42
CA ALA A 119 -4.77 16.47 3.83
C ALA A 119 -5.43 17.27 4.98
N LEU A 120 -4.66 17.63 6.01
CA LEU A 120 -5.16 18.42 7.13
C LEU A 120 -5.60 19.83 6.71
N GLU A 121 -4.90 20.46 5.76
CA GLU A 121 -5.32 21.75 5.22
C GLU A 121 -6.63 21.64 4.43
N VAL A 122 -6.80 20.57 3.66
CA VAL A 122 -8.06 20.29 2.94
C VAL A 122 -9.20 20.07 3.91
N GLU A 123 -9.00 19.26 4.96
CA GLU A 123 -10.02 19.01 5.99
C GLU A 123 -10.37 20.29 6.75
N ARG A 124 -9.39 21.11 7.11
CA ARG A 124 -9.62 22.41 7.76
C ARG A 124 -10.42 23.36 6.88
N LYS A 125 -10.12 23.43 5.58
CA LYS A 125 -10.88 24.26 4.63
C LYS A 125 -12.32 23.78 4.48
N LYS A 126 -12.52 22.46 4.39
CA LYS A 126 -13.87 21.87 4.37
C LYS A 126 -14.63 22.22 5.65
N ALA A 127 -14.05 22.00 6.82
CA ALA A 127 -14.67 22.33 8.10
C ALA A 127 -15.01 23.82 8.23
N ALA A 128 -14.11 24.70 7.79
CA ALA A 128 -14.35 26.14 7.77
C ALA A 128 -15.51 26.52 6.83
N TYR A 129 -15.61 25.89 5.66
CA TYR A 129 -16.70 26.11 4.71
C TYR A 129 -18.05 25.65 5.27
N TRP A 130 -18.09 24.45 5.88
CA TRP A 130 -19.31 23.94 6.53
C TRP A 130 -19.75 24.87 7.67
N LYS A 131 -18.80 25.32 8.50
CA LYS A 131 -19.08 26.29 9.56
C LYS A 131 -19.62 27.61 9.02
N ALA A 132 -19.01 28.17 7.98
CA ALA A 132 -19.47 29.42 7.36
C ALA A 132 -20.85 29.29 6.70
N THR A 133 -21.18 28.09 6.22
CA THR A 133 -22.50 27.79 5.64
C THR A 133 -23.58 27.76 6.71
N LEU A 134 -23.30 27.11 7.85
CA LEU A 134 -24.22 27.14 9.00
C LEU A 134 -24.42 28.55 9.56
N GLU A 135 -23.39 29.39 9.52
CA GLU A 135 -23.44 30.78 9.95
C GLU A 135 -24.13 31.73 8.93
N GLY A 136 -24.61 31.23 7.79
CA GLY A 136 -25.25 32.06 6.77
C GLY A 136 -24.29 32.96 5.97
N LYS A 137 -22.97 32.80 6.15
CA LYS A 137 -21.97 33.70 5.55
C LYS A 137 -21.64 33.36 4.10
N THR A 138 -21.84 32.11 3.69
CA THR A 138 -21.62 31.68 2.30
C THR A 138 -22.79 32.11 1.42
N ASP A 139 -22.52 32.43 0.16
CA ASP A 139 -23.57 32.87 -0.78
C ASP A 139 -24.62 31.77 -1.02
N ALA A 140 -24.21 30.50 -0.92
CA ALA A 140 -25.13 29.36 -0.93
C ALA A 140 -26.11 29.40 0.25
N ALA A 141 -25.63 29.70 1.46
CA ALA A 141 -26.47 29.79 2.65
C ALA A 141 -27.42 30.99 2.59
N LYS A 142 -26.94 32.15 2.12
CA LYS A 142 -27.79 33.34 1.91
C LYS A 142 -28.90 33.06 0.90
N ASN A 143 -28.58 32.37 -0.20
CA ASN A 143 -29.58 32.00 -1.20
C ASN A 143 -30.63 31.04 -0.64
N GLN A 144 -30.21 30.06 0.18
CA GLN A 144 -31.17 29.17 0.87
C GLN A 144 -32.03 29.92 1.88
N GLU A 145 -31.45 30.85 2.64
CA GLU A 145 -32.19 31.70 3.57
C GLU A 145 -33.23 32.57 2.86
N MET A 146 -32.84 33.21 1.75
CA MET A 146 -33.76 33.99 0.91
C MET A 146 -34.89 33.13 0.34
N LEU A 147 -34.59 31.92 -0.10
CA LEU A 147 -35.58 30.97 -0.61
C LEU A 147 -36.56 30.57 0.50
N ASN A 148 -36.06 30.28 1.69
CA ASN A 148 -36.89 29.97 2.86
C ASN A 148 -37.78 31.16 3.25
N GLN A 149 -37.25 32.39 3.24
CA GLN A 149 -38.05 33.60 3.50
C GLN A 149 -39.15 33.85 2.46
N VAL A 150 -38.93 33.47 1.20
CA VAL A 150 -39.96 33.56 0.15
C VAL A 150 -41.07 32.53 0.38
N LEU A 151 -40.72 31.33 0.85
CA LEU A 151 -41.68 30.27 1.16
C LEU A 151 -42.47 30.53 2.45
N GLU A 152 -41.87 31.20 3.44
CA GLU A 152 -42.51 31.47 4.73
C GLU A 152 -43.42 32.71 4.73
N LYS A 153 -43.47 33.50 3.65
CA LYS A 153 -44.44 34.60 3.53
C LYS A 153 -45.81 34.02 3.21
N PRO A 154 -46.78 34.03 4.15
CA PRO A 154 -48.15 33.70 3.80
C PRO A 154 -48.69 34.74 2.81
N LEU A 155 -49.45 34.25 1.83
CA LEU A 155 -50.21 35.05 0.86
C LEU A 155 -51.15 36.06 1.54
#